data_AF-A0A4Y3W6P9-F1
#
_entry.id   AF-A0A4Y3W6P9-F1
#
_cell.length_a   1.000
_cell.length_b   1.000
_cell.length_c   1.000
_cell.angle_alpha   90.00
_cell.angle_beta   90.00
_cell.angle_gamma   90.00
#
_symmetry.space_group_name_H-M   'P 1'
#
loop_
_entity.id
_entity.type
_entity.pdbx_description
1 polymer ?
#
loop_
_entity_poly.entity_id
_entity_poly.type
_entity_poly.pdbx_seq_one_letter_code
_entity_poly.pdbx_strand_id
1 'polypeptide(L)'
;MSQLHERSLDLYFDQPGWNEPIPEEPVLSPSPDDSVWSRNGEIERMKERVRSGLACTNGLLLSALFSLKRPVGIAVALQRVTREKYDVLCEIIDIFRADPAIKAIADFKDVASWSHAIAETRRILHFSGYERHSDDRTVAVGEACKRLETQGFIVTLNALGVDISTTDLGPICADIERRIKHIGGRQVIDATLKWFEVNKRIF
;
A
#
# COMPACT_ATOMS: atom_id res chain seq x y z
N MET A 1 -9.27 -11.68 17.92
CA MET A 1 -8.40 -11.05 16.89
C MET A 1 -9.27 -10.16 16.03
N SER A 2 -8.86 -8.92 15.83
CA SER A 2 -9.62 -7.90 15.10
C SER A 2 -9.42 -8.08 13.59
N GLN A 3 -10.49 -7.90 12.80
CA GLN A 3 -10.43 -7.86 11.32
C GLN A 3 -10.32 -6.41 10.84
N LEU A 4 -9.88 -6.21 9.59
CA LEU A 4 -9.96 -4.89 8.96
C LEU A 4 -11.42 -4.41 8.95
N HIS A 5 -11.61 -3.15 9.33
CA HIS A 5 -12.87 -2.45 9.17
C HIS A 5 -12.80 -1.59 7.91
N GLU A 6 -13.93 -1.26 7.28
CA GLU A 6 -14.01 -0.31 6.16
C GLU A 6 -13.21 0.99 6.38
N ARG A 7 -13.22 1.53 7.62
CA ARG A 7 -12.51 2.75 8.03
C ARG A 7 -11.03 2.55 8.32
N SER A 8 -10.49 1.32 8.29
CA SER A 8 -9.07 1.08 8.57
C SER A 8 -8.15 1.83 7.61
N LEU A 9 -8.62 2.09 6.39
CA LEU A 9 -7.91 2.90 5.41
C LEU A 9 -7.82 4.37 5.85
N ASP A 10 -8.94 4.98 6.23
CA ASP A 10 -8.99 6.36 6.72
C ASP A 10 -8.19 6.51 8.01
N LEU A 11 -8.35 5.57 8.94
CA LEU A 11 -7.59 5.56 10.19
C LEU A 11 -6.08 5.50 9.95
N TYR A 12 -5.61 4.79 8.93
CA TYR A 12 -4.20 4.80 8.56
C TYR A 12 -3.76 6.16 7.98
N PHE A 13 -4.59 6.78 7.15
CA PHE A 13 -4.29 8.07 6.54
C PHE A 13 -4.30 9.22 7.54
N ASP A 14 -5.12 9.13 8.58
CA ASP A 14 -5.32 10.18 9.59
C ASP A 14 -4.38 10.05 10.79
N GLN A 15 -3.39 9.15 10.76
CA GLN A 15 -2.41 9.02 11.84
C GLN A 15 -1.60 10.32 12.02
N PRO A 16 -1.45 10.83 13.25
CA PRO A 16 -0.74 12.09 13.50
C PRO A 16 0.76 12.01 13.19
N GLY A 17 1.36 10.81 13.22
CA GLY A 17 2.76 10.60 12.82
C GLY A 17 3.12 11.04 11.38
N TRP A 18 2.12 11.26 10.52
CA TRP A 18 2.33 11.87 9.20
C TRP A 18 2.77 13.33 9.24
N ASN A 19 2.38 14.05 10.31
CA ASN A 19 2.64 15.48 10.46
C ASN A 19 3.92 15.77 11.25
N GLU A 20 4.57 14.74 11.82
CA GLU A 20 5.82 14.92 12.53
C GLU A 20 6.94 15.25 11.53
N PRO A 21 7.78 16.27 11.81
CA PRO A 21 8.96 16.53 11.00
C PRO A 21 9.91 15.34 11.07
N ILE A 22 10.45 14.93 9.94
CA ILE A 22 11.56 13.97 9.93
C ILE A 22 12.74 14.72 10.56
N PRO A 23 13.30 14.26 11.70
CA PRO A 23 14.41 14.97 12.31
C PRO A 23 15.57 15.04 11.32
N GLU A 24 16.04 16.26 11.05
CA GLU A 24 17.33 16.52 10.43
C GLU A 24 18.42 16.25 11.47
N GLU A 25 18.55 15.00 11.95
CA GLU A 25 19.72 14.69 12.76
C GLU A 25 20.97 14.80 11.88
N PRO A 26 22.05 15.42 12.39
CA PRO A 26 23.25 15.64 11.62
C PRO A 26 23.78 14.28 11.19
N VAL A 27 23.98 14.11 9.89
CA VAL A 27 24.77 13.02 9.34
C VAL A 27 26.13 13.13 10.03
N LEU A 28 26.35 12.37 11.11
CA LEU A 28 27.67 12.16 11.67
C LEU A 28 28.47 11.60 10.52
N SER A 29 29.28 12.44 9.85
CA SER A 29 30.10 12.09 8.71
C SER A 29 30.95 10.89 9.09
N PRO A 30 30.57 9.65 8.73
CA PRO A 30 31.33 8.53 9.17
C PRO A 30 32.50 8.38 8.21
N SER A 31 33.67 8.03 8.74
CA SER A 31 34.81 7.59 7.95
C SER A 31 34.33 6.57 6.89
N PRO A 32 34.80 6.64 5.63
CA PRO A 32 34.24 5.88 4.50
C PRO A 32 34.05 4.38 4.78
N ASP A 33 34.95 3.76 5.54
CA ASP A 33 34.92 2.32 5.84
C ASP A 33 34.03 1.94 7.05
N ASP A 34 33.77 2.86 7.99
CA ASP A 34 32.87 2.64 9.14
C ASP A 34 31.40 3.02 8.84
N SER A 35 31.18 3.80 7.78
CA SER A 35 29.90 4.44 7.45
C SER A 35 28.79 3.48 7.05
N VAL A 36 29.11 2.46 6.26
CA VAL A 36 28.11 1.54 5.68
C VAL A 36 27.64 0.53 6.73
N TRP A 37 28.55 0.01 7.55
CA TRP A 37 28.23 -0.90 8.65
C TRP A 37 27.41 -0.20 9.75
N SER A 38 27.74 1.06 10.06
CA SER A 38 26.97 1.87 11.02
C SER A 38 25.55 2.16 10.53
N ARG A 39 25.37 2.50 9.25
CA ARG A 39 24.06 2.82 8.65
C ARG A 39 23.12 1.62 8.58
N ASN A 40 23.62 0.46 8.13
CA ASN A 40 22.82 -0.77 8.12
C ASN A 40 22.44 -1.21 9.53
N GLY A 41 23.35 -1.08 10.49
CA GLY A 41 23.08 -1.35 11.90
C GLY A 41 21.98 -0.44 12.46
N GLU A 42 22.00 0.85 12.15
CA GLU A 42 20.96 1.79 12.60
C GLU A 42 19.62 1.52 11.90
N ILE A 43 19.61 1.17 10.62
CA ILE A 43 18.38 0.73 9.92
C ILE A 43 17.78 -0.49 10.60
N GLU A 44 18.58 -1.51 10.93
CA GLU A 44 18.05 -2.70 11.60
C GLU A 44 17.56 -2.39 13.03
N ARG A 45 18.20 -1.45 13.76
CA ARG A 45 17.67 -0.97 15.05
C ARG A 45 16.34 -0.24 14.88
N MET A 46 16.21 0.62 13.87
CA MET A 46 14.93 1.28 13.55
C MET A 46 13.85 0.25 13.22
N LYS A 47 14.15 -0.77 12.41
CA LYS A 47 13.22 -1.86 12.11
C LYS A 47 12.81 -2.64 13.35
N GLU A 48 13.73 -2.87 14.27
CA GLU A 48 13.42 -3.49 15.58
C GLU A 48 12.49 -2.62 16.43
N ARG A 49 12.70 -1.29 16.45
CA ARG A 49 11.80 -0.34 17.12
C ARG A 49 10.39 -0.37 16.51
N VAL A 50 10.29 -0.44 15.18
CA VAL A 50 8.99 -0.62 14.49
C VAL A 50 8.34 -1.95 14.90
N ARG A 51 9.09 -3.07 14.87
CA ARG A 51 8.56 -4.39 15.25
C ARG A 51 8.07 -4.40 16.69
N SER A 52 8.91 -3.99 17.64
CA SER A 52 8.58 -3.96 19.06
C SER A 52 7.46 -2.97 19.41
N GLY A 53 7.39 -1.81 18.75
CA GLY A 53 6.37 -0.80 19.00
C GLY A 53 4.97 -1.16 18.48
N LEU A 54 4.89 -1.96 17.41
CA LEU A 54 3.61 -2.39 16.82
C LEU A 54 3.22 -3.82 17.19
N ALA A 55 4.16 -4.73 17.49
CA ALA A 55 3.83 -6.12 17.81
C ALA A 55 2.99 -6.21 19.09
N CYS A 56 1.90 -6.97 19.02
CA CYS A 56 1.07 -7.21 20.20
C CYS A 56 0.44 -8.60 20.15
N THR A 57 -0.10 -9.07 21.28
CA THR A 57 -0.78 -10.36 21.38
C THR A 57 -2.25 -10.30 20.96
N ASN A 58 -2.90 -9.16 21.16
CA ASN A 58 -4.34 -8.96 20.94
C ASN A 58 -4.60 -7.72 20.07
N GLY A 59 -4.41 -7.84 18.75
CA GLY A 59 -4.65 -6.74 17.83
C GLY A 59 -5.12 -7.19 16.43
N LEU A 60 -4.76 -6.38 15.44
CA LEU A 60 -5.03 -6.64 14.03
C LEU A 60 -4.12 -7.77 13.55
N LEU A 61 -4.69 -8.72 12.80
CA LEU A 61 -3.89 -9.73 12.13
C LEU A 61 -2.91 -9.10 11.13
N LEU A 62 -1.66 -9.59 11.10
CA LEU A 62 -0.66 -9.09 10.17
C LEU A 62 -1.09 -9.28 8.70
N SER A 63 -1.81 -10.37 8.39
CA SER A 63 -2.39 -10.59 7.06
C SER A 63 -3.38 -9.50 6.65
N ALA A 64 -4.07 -8.89 7.61
CA ALA A 64 -4.95 -7.77 7.39
C ALA A 64 -4.16 -6.51 6.99
N LEU A 65 -2.99 -6.25 7.60
CA LEU A 65 -2.10 -5.19 7.14
C LEU A 65 -1.69 -5.38 5.66
N PHE A 66 -1.38 -6.62 5.27
CA PHE A 66 -0.97 -6.93 3.90
C PHE A 66 -2.08 -6.63 2.88
N SER A 67 -3.34 -6.84 3.25
CA SER A 67 -4.49 -6.52 2.41
C SER A 67 -4.63 -5.03 2.11
N LEU A 68 -4.15 -4.13 2.98
CA LEU A 68 -4.21 -2.67 2.76
C LEU A 68 -3.29 -2.18 1.65
N LYS A 69 -2.25 -2.95 1.27
CA LYS A 69 -1.30 -2.55 0.24
C LYS A 69 -1.98 -2.13 -1.06
N ARG A 70 -2.94 -2.94 -1.54
CA ARG A 70 -3.64 -2.66 -2.80
C ARG A 70 -4.56 -1.43 -2.72
N PRO A 71 -5.48 -1.32 -1.74
CA PRO A 71 -6.27 -0.11 -1.56
C PRO A 71 -5.42 1.16 -1.49
N VAL A 72 -4.36 1.18 -0.67
CA VAL A 72 -3.51 2.38 -0.56
C VAL A 72 -2.82 2.70 -1.89
N GLY A 73 -2.33 1.70 -2.62
CA GLY A 73 -1.75 1.92 -3.95
C GLY A 73 -2.75 2.47 -4.98
N ILE A 74 -4.02 2.02 -4.93
CA ILE A 74 -5.10 2.59 -5.74
C ILE A 74 -5.37 4.04 -5.32
N ALA A 75 -5.37 4.33 -4.02
CA ALA A 75 -5.53 5.70 -3.50
C ALA A 75 -4.43 6.64 -4.02
N VAL A 76 -3.19 6.18 -4.12
CA VAL A 76 -2.08 6.94 -4.72
C VAL A 76 -2.33 7.21 -6.21
N ALA A 77 -2.75 6.20 -6.97
CA ALA A 77 -3.05 6.36 -8.40
C ALA A 77 -4.22 7.34 -8.65
N LEU A 78 -5.17 7.39 -7.73
CA LEU A 78 -6.26 8.36 -7.69
C LEU A 78 -5.86 9.73 -7.10
N GLN A 79 -4.59 9.92 -6.71
CA GLN A 79 -4.09 11.15 -6.08
C GLN A 79 -4.81 11.54 -4.78
N ARG A 80 -5.45 10.59 -4.10
CA ARG A 80 -6.13 10.81 -2.82
C ARG A 80 -5.16 10.79 -1.64
N VAL A 81 -4.01 10.14 -1.80
CA VAL A 81 -2.93 10.08 -0.81
C VAL A 81 -1.57 10.20 -1.48
N THR A 82 -0.56 10.59 -0.70
CA THR A 82 0.80 10.75 -1.18
C THR A 82 1.48 9.39 -1.39
N ARG A 83 2.45 9.36 -2.31
CA ARG A 83 3.30 8.18 -2.55
C ARG A 83 4.10 7.78 -1.30
N GLU A 84 4.56 8.76 -0.52
CA GLU A 84 5.24 8.53 0.77
C GLU A 84 4.39 7.64 1.71
N LYS A 85 3.08 7.90 1.83
CA LYS A 85 2.19 7.08 2.67
C LYS A 85 2.14 5.62 2.22
N TYR A 86 2.22 5.36 0.92
CA TYR A 86 2.26 4.01 0.37
C TYR A 86 3.61 3.33 0.60
N ASP A 87 4.71 4.07 0.42
CA ASP A 87 6.05 3.53 0.58
C ASP A 87 6.35 3.15 2.04
N VAL A 88 5.90 3.98 2.99
CA VAL A 88 5.95 3.68 4.43
C VAL A 88 5.14 2.43 4.77
N LEU A 89 3.91 2.29 4.25
CA LEU A 89 3.11 1.08 4.47
C LEU A 89 3.85 -0.16 3.96
N CYS A 90 4.42 -0.07 2.76
CA CYS A 90 5.15 -1.18 2.16
C CYS A 90 6.40 -1.55 2.97
N GLU A 91 7.11 -0.57 3.51
CA GLU A 91 8.27 -0.80 4.37
C GLU A 91 7.87 -1.48 5.68
N ILE A 92 6.82 -1.00 6.36
CA ILE A 92 6.28 -1.68 7.56
C ILE A 92 5.91 -3.14 7.21
N ILE A 93 5.24 -3.37 6.08
CA ILE A 93 4.88 -4.72 5.62
C ILE A 93 6.12 -5.60 5.43
N ASP A 94 7.18 -5.07 4.81
CA ASP A 94 8.40 -5.82 4.54
C ASP A 94 9.20 -6.11 5.84
N ILE A 95 9.23 -5.16 6.78
CA ILE A 95 9.78 -5.33 8.13
C ILE A 95 9.13 -6.53 8.83
N PHE A 96 7.80 -6.64 8.80
CA PHE A 96 7.09 -7.75 9.42
C PHE A 96 7.12 -9.04 8.61
N ARG A 97 7.26 -8.98 7.28
CA ARG A 97 7.43 -10.19 6.46
C ARG A 97 8.73 -10.92 6.80
N ALA A 98 9.76 -10.19 7.23
CA ALA A 98 11.03 -10.76 7.67
C ALA A 98 10.94 -11.50 9.03
N ASP A 99 9.89 -11.26 9.82
CA ASP A 99 9.71 -11.87 11.15
C ASP A 99 8.39 -12.67 11.22
N PRO A 100 8.43 -13.99 10.94
CA PRO A 100 7.23 -14.82 10.95
C PRO A 100 6.68 -15.09 12.35
N ALA A 101 7.38 -14.76 13.43
CA ALA A 101 6.91 -14.99 14.80
C ALA A 101 5.77 -14.03 15.17
N ILE A 102 5.77 -12.82 14.60
CA ILE A 102 4.76 -11.80 14.87
C ILE A 102 3.51 -12.09 14.02
N LYS A 103 2.38 -12.36 14.69
CA LYS A 103 1.10 -12.67 14.04
C LYS A 103 0.07 -11.54 14.10
N ALA A 104 0.22 -10.65 15.08
CA ALA A 104 -0.68 -9.53 15.30
C ALA A 104 0.10 -8.26 15.61
N ILE A 105 -0.49 -7.13 15.21
CA ILE A 105 0.01 -5.79 15.42
C ILE A 105 -1.07 -4.92 16.07
N ALA A 106 -0.68 -3.80 16.66
CA ALA A 106 -1.60 -2.84 17.27
C ALA A 106 -2.70 -2.42 16.28
N ASP A 107 -3.93 -2.29 16.77
CA ASP A 107 -5.03 -1.77 15.96
C ASP A 107 -4.73 -0.32 15.53
N PHE A 108 -5.23 0.13 14.38
CA PHE A 108 -5.05 1.53 13.92
C PHE A 108 -5.61 2.60 14.87
N LYS A 109 -6.42 2.19 15.86
CA LYS A 109 -6.87 3.09 16.94
C LYS A 109 -5.79 3.36 18.00
N ASP A 110 -4.75 2.53 18.05
CA ASP A 110 -3.58 2.77 18.89
C ASP A 110 -2.66 3.80 18.21
N VAL A 111 -3.06 5.05 18.36
CA VAL A 111 -2.41 6.20 17.73
C VAL A 111 -0.94 6.31 18.12
N ALA A 112 -0.58 5.96 19.36
CA ALA A 112 0.79 6.10 19.85
C ALA A 112 1.73 5.11 19.15
N SER A 113 1.37 3.82 19.10
CA SER A 113 2.15 2.79 18.41
C SER A 113 2.27 3.07 16.92
N TRP A 114 1.18 3.46 16.26
CA TRP A 114 1.20 3.76 14.82
C TRP A 114 1.98 5.02 14.48
N SER A 115 1.89 6.08 15.28
CA SER A 115 2.65 7.32 15.04
C SER A 115 4.15 7.07 15.19
N HIS A 116 4.55 6.33 16.23
CA HIS A 116 5.95 5.94 16.42
C HIS A 116 6.47 5.11 15.23
N ALA A 117 5.73 4.09 14.82
CA ALA A 117 6.14 3.24 13.71
C ALA A 117 6.22 3.98 12.37
N ILE A 118 5.28 4.90 12.10
CA ILE A 118 5.32 5.76 10.91
C ILE A 118 6.56 6.65 10.94
N ALA A 119 6.85 7.31 12.07
CA ALA A 119 8.01 8.19 12.20
C ALA A 119 9.34 7.44 11.98
N GLU A 120 9.54 6.30 12.63
CA GLU A 120 10.74 5.48 12.45
C GLU A 120 10.86 4.96 11.01
N THR A 121 9.75 4.53 10.40
CA THR A 121 9.75 4.04 9.01
C THR A 121 10.07 5.15 8.01
N ARG A 122 9.56 6.36 8.21
CA ARG A 122 9.91 7.52 7.38
C ARG A 122 11.40 7.83 7.44
N ARG A 123 12.01 7.73 8.63
CA ARG A 123 13.47 7.83 8.80
C ARG A 123 14.19 6.73 8.02
N ILE A 124 13.76 5.46 8.12
CA ILE A 124 14.35 4.35 7.34
C ILE A 124 14.34 4.64 5.84
N LEU A 125 13.22 5.12 5.30
CA LEU A 125 13.09 5.44 3.87
C LEU A 125 14.02 6.59 3.47
N HIS A 126 14.10 7.64 4.29
CA HIS A 126 15.05 8.74 4.09
C HIS A 126 16.50 8.23 4.11
N PHE A 127 16.83 7.37 5.08
CA PHE A 127 18.15 6.76 5.21
C PHE A 127 18.46 5.68 4.17
N SER A 128 17.51 5.14 3.41
CA SER A 128 17.82 4.12 2.40
C SER A 128 17.89 4.70 0.98
N GLY A 129 17.31 5.87 0.74
CA GLY A 129 17.21 6.46 -0.60
C GLY A 129 16.44 5.54 -1.58
N TYR A 130 15.63 4.63 -1.05
CA TYR A 130 15.00 3.57 -1.82
C TYR A 130 13.73 4.08 -2.49
N GLU A 131 13.70 4.05 -3.82
CA GLU A 131 12.48 4.29 -4.58
C GLU A 131 11.75 2.97 -4.87
N ARG A 132 10.50 2.86 -4.43
CA ARG A 132 9.65 1.70 -4.74
C ARG A 132 8.99 1.86 -6.10
N HIS A 133 9.14 0.87 -6.96
CA HIS A 133 8.30 0.76 -8.15
C HIS A 133 6.88 0.32 -7.76
N SER A 134 5.86 0.94 -8.36
CA SER A 134 4.47 0.55 -8.14
C SER A 134 4.14 -0.74 -8.90
N ASP A 135 3.26 -1.55 -8.34
CA ASP A 135 2.71 -2.74 -9.03
C ASP A 135 1.82 -2.32 -10.21
N ASP A 136 2.17 -2.76 -11.42
CA ASP A 136 1.45 -2.47 -12.68
C ASP A 136 -0.04 -2.72 -12.58
N ARG A 137 -0.46 -3.78 -11.88
CA ARG A 137 -1.88 -4.10 -11.73
C ARG A 137 -2.61 -3.06 -10.89
N THR A 138 -1.96 -2.58 -9.84
CA THR A 138 -2.55 -1.58 -8.93
C THR A 138 -2.69 -0.23 -9.65
N VAL A 139 -1.71 0.13 -10.47
CA VAL A 139 -1.77 1.31 -11.34
C VAL A 139 -2.92 1.18 -12.35
N ALA A 140 -3.03 0.06 -13.05
CA ALA A 140 -4.08 -0.17 -14.04
C ALA A 140 -5.50 -0.08 -13.42
N VAL A 141 -5.69 -0.61 -12.20
CA VAL A 141 -6.96 -0.47 -11.47
C VAL A 141 -7.21 0.98 -11.09
N GLY A 142 -6.21 1.70 -10.60
CA GLY A 142 -6.31 3.13 -10.29
C GLY A 142 -6.68 3.98 -11.51
N GLU A 143 -6.06 3.72 -12.67
CA GLU A 143 -6.39 4.38 -13.93
C GLU A 143 -7.80 4.04 -14.43
N ALA A 144 -8.26 2.80 -14.22
CA ALA A 144 -9.64 2.42 -14.50
C ALA A 144 -10.62 3.21 -13.61
N CYS A 145 -10.35 3.30 -12.32
CA CYS A 145 -11.15 4.08 -11.38
C CYS A 145 -11.19 5.57 -11.76
N LYS A 146 -10.04 6.16 -12.08
CA LYS A 146 -9.94 7.55 -12.53
C LYS A 146 -10.80 7.82 -13.79
N ARG A 147 -10.83 6.86 -14.73
CA ARG A 147 -11.71 6.95 -15.91
C ARG A 147 -13.19 6.91 -15.54
N LEU A 148 -13.58 6.07 -14.59
CA LEU A 148 -14.97 6.02 -14.10
C LEU A 148 -15.37 7.36 -13.44
N GLU A 149 -14.50 7.95 -12.62
CA GLU A 149 -14.76 9.27 -12.03
C GLU A 149 -14.89 10.36 -13.10
N THR A 150 -14.07 10.33 -14.15
CA THR A 150 -14.20 11.29 -15.27
C THR A 150 -15.50 11.14 -16.06
N GLN A 151 -16.17 10.00 -15.94
CA GLN A 151 -17.48 9.72 -16.54
C GLN A 151 -18.65 10.07 -15.59
N GLY A 152 -18.35 10.56 -14.38
CA GLY A 152 -19.35 10.95 -13.39
C GLY A 152 -19.77 9.84 -12.42
N PHE A 153 -19.12 8.68 -12.45
CA PHE A 153 -19.39 7.60 -11.48
C PHE A 153 -18.71 7.88 -10.14
N ILE A 154 -19.36 7.47 -9.05
CA ILE A 154 -18.80 7.60 -7.70
C ILE A 154 -17.99 6.35 -7.38
N VAL A 155 -16.68 6.53 -7.19
CA VAL A 155 -15.76 5.47 -6.79
C VAL A 155 -15.39 5.65 -5.33
N THR A 156 -15.89 4.79 -4.45
CA THR A 156 -15.47 4.74 -3.04
C THR A 156 -14.29 3.78 -2.88
N LEU A 157 -13.48 4.01 -1.85
CA LEU A 157 -12.33 3.17 -1.55
C LEU A 157 -12.33 2.89 -0.06
N ASN A 158 -12.22 1.62 0.30
CA ASN A 158 -12.18 1.17 1.69
C ASN A 158 -10.99 0.21 1.89
N ALA A 159 -10.84 -0.32 3.11
CA ALA A 159 -9.76 -1.25 3.44
C ALA A 159 -9.78 -2.58 2.63
N LEU A 160 -10.90 -2.92 1.99
CA LEU A 160 -11.06 -4.13 1.18
C LEU A 160 -10.82 -3.88 -0.32
N GLY A 161 -10.87 -2.62 -0.76
CA GLY A 161 -10.61 -2.25 -2.14
C GLY A 161 -11.56 -1.17 -2.63
N VAL A 162 -11.74 -1.17 -3.95
CA VAL A 162 -12.65 -0.26 -4.65
C VAL A 162 -14.07 -0.75 -4.45
N ASP A 163 -14.92 0.18 -4.04
CA ASP A 163 -16.35 -0.01 -3.92
C ASP A 163 -17.06 0.92 -4.91
N ILE A 164 -18.09 0.38 -5.56
CA ILE A 164 -18.84 1.05 -6.62
C ILE A 164 -20.30 0.87 -6.28
N SER A 165 -21.06 1.98 -6.32
CA SER A 165 -22.49 1.93 -6.05
C SER A 165 -23.17 0.88 -6.91
N THR A 166 -24.08 0.11 -6.30
CA THR A 166 -24.84 -0.93 -7.01
C THR A 166 -25.71 -0.35 -8.14
N THR A 167 -26.10 0.93 -8.01
CA THR A 167 -26.82 1.67 -9.07
C THR A 167 -25.98 1.92 -10.31
N ASP A 168 -24.65 2.01 -10.15
CA ASP A 168 -23.71 2.40 -11.19
C ASP A 168 -23.12 1.18 -11.91
N LEU A 169 -23.20 0.00 -11.30
CA LEU A 169 -22.72 -1.27 -11.87
C LEU A 169 -23.34 -1.56 -13.24
N GLY A 170 -24.66 -1.41 -13.40
CA GLY A 170 -25.35 -1.67 -14.66
C GLY A 170 -24.82 -0.79 -15.82
N PRO A 171 -24.83 0.54 -15.66
CA PRO A 171 -24.22 1.47 -16.63
C PRO A 171 -22.74 1.16 -16.94
N ILE A 172 -21.94 0.83 -15.94
CA ILE A 172 -20.51 0.50 -16.12
C ILE A 172 -20.34 -0.79 -16.93
N CYS A 173 -21.07 -1.85 -16.60
CA CYS A 173 -21.05 -3.09 -17.36
C CYS A 173 -21.48 -2.87 -18.82
N ALA A 174 -22.51 -2.06 -19.05
CA ALA A 174 -22.96 -1.72 -20.40
C ALA A 174 -21.89 -0.92 -21.19
N ASP A 175 -21.14 -0.03 -20.54
CA ASP A 175 -20.01 0.69 -21.17
C ASP A 175 -18.87 -0.27 -21.54
N ILE A 176 -18.50 -1.16 -20.63
CA ILE A 176 -17.47 -2.18 -20.86
C ILE A 176 -17.86 -3.08 -22.04
N GLU A 177 -19.09 -3.58 -22.06
CA GLU A 177 -19.60 -4.38 -23.18
C GLU A 177 -19.57 -3.62 -24.51
N ARG A 178 -19.94 -2.34 -24.50
CA ARG A 178 -19.90 -1.49 -25.70
C ARG A 178 -18.48 -1.35 -26.23
N ARG A 179 -17.49 -1.16 -25.35
CA ARG A 179 -16.06 -1.08 -25.70
C ARG A 179 -15.55 -2.40 -26.26
N ILE A 180 -15.89 -3.53 -25.63
CA ILE A 180 -15.52 -4.87 -26.12
C ILE A 180 -16.11 -5.11 -27.51
N LYS A 181 -17.38 -4.74 -27.73
CA LYS A 181 -18.03 -4.81 -29.05
C LYS A 181 -17.33 -3.92 -30.08
N HIS A 182 -16.92 -2.72 -29.70
CA HIS A 182 -16.26 -1.76 -30.60
C HIS A 182 -14.85 -2.19 -31.03
N ILE A 183 -14.06 -2.77 -30.12
CA ILE A 183 -12.71 -3.31 -30.44
C ILE A 183 -12.82 -4.62 -31.24
N GLY A 184 -14.02 -5.20 -31.33
CA GLY A 184 -14.25 -6.54 -31.85
C GLY A 184 -13.98 -7.56 -30.76
N GLY A 185 -15.03 -8.14 -30.19
CA GLY A 185 -14.91 -9.05 -29.04
C GLY A 185 -13.93 -10.20 -29.27
N ARG A 186 -13.78 -10.65 -30.52
CA ARG A 186 -12.77 -11.64 -30.93
C ARG A 186 -11.34 -11.15 -30.70
N GLN A 187 -11.00 -9.91 -31.05
CA GLN A 187 -9.65 -9.35 -30.87
C GLN A 187 -9.29 -9.18 -29.38
N VAL A 188 -10.26 -8.82 -28.53
CA VAL A 188 -10.05 -8.73 -27.08
C VAL A 188 -9.85 -10.12 -26.47
N ILE A 189 -10.66 -11.11 -26.89
CA ILE A 189 -10.50 -12.51 -26.48
C ILE A 189 -9.13 -13.04 -26.92
N ASP A 190 -8.75 -12.83 -28.18
CA ASP A 190 -7.46 -13.29 -28.72
C ASP A 190 -6.27 -12.62 -28.02
N ALA A 191 -6.35 -11.33 -27.71
CA ALA A 191 -5.32 -10.62 -26.93
C ALA A 191 -5.23 -11.14 -25.49
N THR A 192 -6.38 -11.45 -24.87
CA THR A 192 -6.46 -12.00 -23.51
C THR A 192 -5.90 -13.43 -23.46
N LEU A 193 -6.28 -14.28 -24.41
CA LEU A 193 -5.77 -15.64 -24.55
C LEU A 193 -4.26 -15.64 -24.79
N LYS A 194 -3.78 -14.79 -25.71
CA LYS A 194 -2.35 -14.62 -25.97
C LYS A 194 -1.59 -14.16 -24.73
N TRP A 195 -2.15 -13.25 -23.94
CA TRP A 195 -1.56 -12.85 -22.66
C TRP A 195 -1.49 -14.03 -21.68
N PHE A 196 -2.54 -14.84 -21.58
CA PHE A 196 -2.54 -16.03 -20.72
C PHE A 196 -1.54 -17.11 -21.16
N GLU A 197 -1.38 -17.34 -22.46
CA GLU A 197 -0.37 -18.24 -23.03
C GLU A 197 1.06 -17.76 -22.71
N VAL A 198 1.35 -16.49 -22.99
CA VAL A 198 2.67 -15.88 -22.72
C VAL A 198 3.04 -15.97 -21.23
N ASN A 199 2.05 -15.85 -20.33
CA ASN A 199 2.24 -15.90 -18.89
C ASN A 199 2.05 -17.31 -18.29
N LYS A 200 1.93 -18.36 -19.10
CA LYS A 200 1.79 -19.77 -18.67
C LYS A 200 0.64 -20.01 -17.68
N ARG A 201 -0.52 -19.40 -17.94
CA ARG A 201 -1.71 -19.49 -17.08
C ARG A 201 -2.84 -20.34 -17.65
N ILE A 202 -2.68 -20.84 -18.87
CA ILE A 202 -3.53 -21.87 -19.47
C ILE A 202 -2.56 -22.99 -19.87
N PHE A 203 -2.88 -24.22 -19.46
CA PHE A 203 -2.17 -25.45 -19.83
C PHE A 203 -2.88 -26.11 -21.00
#